data_AF-A0A8D8NFJ0-F1
#
_entry.id   AF-A0A8D8NFJ0-F1
#
_cell.length_a   1.000
_cell.length_b   1.000
_cell.length_c   1.000
_cell.angle_alpha   90.00
_cell.angle_beta   90.00
_cell.angle_gamma   90.00
#
_symmetry.space_group_name_H-M   'P 1'
#
loop_
_entity.id
_entity.type
_entity.pdbx_description
1 polymer ?
#
loop_
_entity_poly.entity_id
_entity_poly.type
_entity_poly.pdbx_seq_one_letter_code
_entity_poly.pdbx_strand_id
1 'polypeptide(L)'
;LMKYGRETDMSIGQARKENRRRLFGAYQLQHFPAGSKVANASSIGGKVDGVEPYREQFGQRILVRCDSLKFRLQAPIEGATATANGGQTAANGDSEPALCQLEPYLTSVALYDAKANRKLTESFYFDLNKEHVRDMLTASCDSAKPQCTSPKPTTKAHGQQNGNGTLARHGKTRCDGAELCPELSREWLAKARNAIFSVTTPHSDIFVVVKIDKILQGAINPAAEPYLKATKDVKILTKLQKTVRQYAAKCGHYRMPFAWAARPLFRLYSHDLDTSFDFPAIYRQEGARLKDEELLKLLAEYRKPDKFSKLTVLPGSLKIYIEALNELPPNCLTTTLAPLKPFPSPPTAPGPTLEMSEFLSSSEQHLHPYATFVHHMYVY
;
A
#
# COMPACT_ATOMS: atom_id res chain seq x y z
N LEU A 1 10.79 -54.83 8.68
CA LEU A 1 9.45 -54.77 9.32
C LEU A 1 9.48 -54.75 10.85
N MET A 2 10.27 -55.59 11.54
CA MET A 2 10.38 -55.62 13.02
C MET A 2 10.72 -54.28 13.69
N LYS A 3 11.45 -53.39 13.01
CA LYS A 3 11.87 -52.07 13.54
C LYS A 3 10.69 -51.11 13.73
N TYR A 4 9.70 -51.16 12.84
CA TYR A 4 8.53 -50.26 12.84
C TYR A 4 7.40 -50.74 13.78
N GLY A 5 7.43 -51.99 14.22
CA GLY A 5 6.42 -52.54 15.14
C GLY A 5 6.62 -52.17 16.61
N ARG A 6 7.73 -51.49 16.95
CA ARG A 6 8.07 -51.04 18.31
C ARG A 6 8.20 -49.51 18.41
N GLU A 7 7.88 -48.79 17.34
CA GLU A 7 7.92 -47.33 17.33
C GLU A 7 6.68 -46.77 18.04
N THR A 8 6.91 -45.83 18.97
CA THR A 8 5.85 -45.07 19.65
C THR A 8 5.96 -43.61 19.23
N ASP A 9 4.90 -42.82 19.36
CA ASP A 9 4.95 -41.38 19.02
C ASP A 9 6.07 -40.64 19.77
N MET A 10 6.40 -41.10 20.99
CA MET A 10 7.56 -40.63 21.76
C MET A 10 8.89 -41.01 21.11
N SER A 11 9.11 -42.27 20.71
CA SER A 11 10.37 -42.70 20.10
C SER A 11 10.58 -42.09 18.71
N ILE A 12 9.50 -41.90 17.95
CA ILE A 12 9.49 -41.17 16.68
C ILE A 12 9.83 -39.68 16.91
N GLY A 13 9.26 -39.06 17.95
CA GLY A 13 9.56 -37.68 18.33
C GLY A 13 11.02 -37.48 18.74
N GLN A 14 11.61 -38.45 19.43
CA GLN A 14 13.00 -38.41 19.89
C GLN A 14 13.99 -38.67 18.75
N ALA A 15 13.72 -39.65 17.88
CA ALA A 15 14.50 -39.89 16.67
C ALA A 15 14.49 -38.68 15.71
N ARG A 16 13.36 -37.95 15.63
CA ARG A 16 13.27 -36.69 14.88
C ARG A 16 14.12 -35.57 15.50
N LYS A 17 14.46 -35.63 16.78
CA LYS A 17 15.32 -34.64 17.47
C LYS A 17 16.80 -35.02 17.43
N GLU A 18 17.14 -36.32 17.42
CA GLU A 18 18.51 -36.82 17.59
C GLU A 18 19.53 -36.39 16.52
N ASN A 19 19.11 -35.80 15.41
CA ASN A 19 20.02 -35.19 14.43
C ASN A 19 19.51 -33.85 13.86
N ARG A 20 18.51 -33.23 14.50
CA ARG A 20 18.03 -31.91 14.09
C ARG A 20 18.86 -30.81 14.74
N ARG A 21 19.82 -30.28 13.99
CA ARG A 21 20.41 -28.98 14.32
C ARG A 21 19.38 -27.89 14.03
N ARG A 22 19.22 -26.92 14.94
CA ARG A 22 18.48 -25.69 14.62
C ARG A 22 19.20 -25.01 13.47
N LEU A 23 18.58 -24.97 12.28
CA LEU A 23 19.18 -24.41 11.06
C LEU A 23 19.78 -23.01 11.30
N PHE A 24 19.17 -22.24 12.20
CA PHE A 24 19.56 -20.88 12.54
C PHE A 24 20.23 -20.71 13.92
N GLY A 25 20.49 -21.81 14.64
CA GLY A 25 21.16 -21.75 15.94
C GLY A 25 22.60 -21.21 15.85
N ALA A 26 23.26 -21.43 14.71
CA ALA A 26 24.58 -20.86 14.42
C ALA A 26 24.51 -19.40 13.95
N TYR A 27 23.39 -18.98 13.34
CA TYR A 27 23.20 -17.61 12.85
C TYR A 27 23.03 -16.60 14.00
N GLN A 28 22.43 -17.02 15.13
CA GLN A 28 22.31 -16.16 16.32
C GLN A 28 23.66 -15.88 17.01
N LEU A 29 24.68 -16.71 16.82
CA LEU A 29 26.00 -16.54 17.44
C LEU A 29 26.91 -15.56 16.70
N GLN A 30 26.60 -15.20 15.45
CA GLN A 30 27.41 -14.24 14.67
C GLN A 30 26.89 -12.79 14.76
N HIS A 31 25.68 -12.56 15.27
CA HIS A 31 25.02 -11.24 15.19
C HIS A 31 24.83 -10.48 16.52
N PHE A 32 25.45 -10.93 17.62
CA PHE A 32 25.48 -10.16 18.87
C PHE A 32 26.89 -10.11 19.49
N PRO A 33 27.71 -9.08 19.23
CA PRO A 33 28.77 -8.71 20.15
C PRO A 33 28.18 -7.75 21.18
N ALA A 34 27.54 -8.28 22.22
CA ALA A 34 27.28 -7.53 23.44
C ALA A 34 27.71 -8.39 24.64
N GLY A 35 29.00 -8.28 24.97
CA GLY A 35 29.55 -8.61 26.28
C GLY A 35 29.32 -10.03 26.81
N SER A 36 30.07 -11.02 26.31
CA SER A 36 30.40 -12.19 27.13
C SER A 36 31.70 -12.85 26.67
N LYS A 37 32.51 -13.25 27.65
CA LYS A 37 33.85 -13.80 27.48
C LYS A 37 33.78 -15.08 26.63
N VAL A 38 34.63 -15.15 25.61
CA VAL A 38 34.79 -16.28 24.70
C VAL A 38 35.22 -17.52 25.50
N ALA A 39 34.33 -18.51 25.60
CA ALA A 39 34.71 -19.86 25.96
C ALA A 39 35.04 -20.62 24.67
N ASN A 40 36.25 -21.18 24.63
CA ASN A 40 36.81 -21.98 23.54
C ASN A 40 35.84 -23.06 23.03
N ALA A 41 35.55 -23.03 21.72
CA ALA A 41 35.13 -24.20 20.96
C ALA A 41 36.13 -24.41 19.81
N SER A 42 37.23 -25.07 20.13
CA SER A 42 38.18 -25.62 19.16
C SER A 42 37.57 -26.83 18.43
N SER A 43 37.95 -26.97 17.16
CA SER A 43 37.68 -28.08 16.22
C SER A 43 36.38 -28.01 15.40
N ILE A 44 36.46 -27.31 14.26
CA ILE A 44 36.38 -27.91 12.91
C ILE A 44 37.21 -27.01 12.00
N GLY A 45 38.22 -27.59 11.36
CA GLY A 45 39.20 -26.90 10.53
C GLY A 45 38.59 -26.34 9.26
N GLY A 46 38.98 -25.10 8.96
CA GLY A 46 38.62 -24.35 7.76
C GLY A 46 38.63 -22.86 8.10
N LYS A 47 39.79 -22.20 7.97
CA LYS A 47 39.84 -20.74 7.95
C LYS A 47 39.04 -20.27 6.74
N VAL A 48 37.79 -19.88 6.96
CA VAL A 48 37.01 -19.12 5.99
C VAL A 48 37.27 -17.64 6.27
N ASP A 49 38.54 -17.24 6.18
CA ASP A 49 38.91 -15.82 6.25
C ASP A 49 38.46 -15.16 4.93
N GLY A 50 37.51 -14.23 5.01
CA GLY A 50 37.18 -13.33 3.91
C GLY A 50 35.89 -13.58 3.12
N VAL A 51 34.98 -14.46 3.55
CA VAL A 51 33.64 -14.51 2.95
C VAL A 51 32.80 -13.38 3.53
N GLU A 52 32.73 -12.27 2.80
CA GLU A 52 31.80 -11.20 3.10
C GLU A 52 30.35 -11.70 2.89
N PRO A 53 29.44 -11.52 3.86
CA PRO A 53 28.04 -11.86 3.68
C PRO A 53 27.47 -11.20 2.44
N TYR A 54 26.57 -11.88 1.73
CA TYR A 54 25.87 -11.30 0.58
C TYR A 54 25.23 -9.97 0.99
N ARG A 55 25.67 -8.88 0.34
CA ARG A 55 25.09 -7.55 0.51
C ARG A 55 24.00 -7.36 -0.53
N GLU A 56 22.81 -7.07 -0.04
CA GLU A 56 21.66 -6.81 -0.90
C GLU A 56 21.91 -5.58 -1.79
N GLN A 57 21.71 -5.72 -3.09
CA GLN A 57 21.88 -4.66 -4.07
C GLN A 57 20.51 -4.14 -4.48
N PHE A 58 20.16 -2.96 -4.00
CA PHE A 58 18.83 -2.36 -4.20
C PHE A 58 18.68 -1.57 -5.51
N GLY A 59 19.71 -1.58 -6.36
CA GLY A 59 19.78 -0.69 -7.52
C GLY A 59 19.58 0.77 -7.11
N GLN A 60 18.67 1.47 -7.78
CA GLN A 60 18.31 2.84 -7.41
C GLN A 60 17.18 2.85 -6.38
N ARG A 61 17.46 3.37 -5.19
CA ARG A 61 16.46 3.59 -4.13
C ARG A 61 15.80 4.94 -4.28
N ILE A 62 14.49 4.97 -4.09
CA ILE A 62 13.65 6.11 -4.42
C ILE A 62 12.69 6.33 -3.26
N LEU A 63 12.67 7.54 -2.72
CA LEU A 63 11.68 7.95 -1.74
C LEU A 63 10.51 8.64 -2.45
N VAL A 64 9.31 8.16 -2.14
CA VAL A 64 8.05 8.65 -2.69
C VAL A 64 7.23 9.23 -1.54
N ARG A 65 6.89 10.53 -1.61
CA ARG A 65 6.04 11.22 -0.63
C ARG A 65 4.73 11.64 -1.27
N CYS A 66 3.63 11.06 -0.80
CA CYS A 66 2.29 11.34 -1.30
C CYS A 66 1.72 12.59 -0.62
N ASP A 67 1.58 13.68 -1.35
CA ASP A 67 1.24 15.00 -0.80
C ASP A 67 -0.26 15.29 -0.88
N SER A 68 -0.81 15.34 -2.09
CA SER A 68 -2.19 15.78 -2.27
C SER A 68 -2.87 15.17 -3.49
N LEU A 69 -4.16 14.87 -3.34
CA LEU A 69 -5.10 14.50 -4.38
C LEU A 69 -6.31 15.42 -4.25
N LYS A 70 -6.59 16.22 -5.28
CA LYS A 70 -7.71 17.17 -5.28
C LYS A 70 -8.43 17.12 -6.61
N PHE A 71 -9.71 16.79 -6.61
CA PHE A 71 -10.57 16.98 -7.78
C PHE A 71 -11.11 18.42 -7.82
N ARG A 72 -11.48 18.90 -9.01
CA ARG A 72 -12.14 20.20 -9.17
C ARG A 72 -13.54 20.23 -8.55
N LEU A 73 -14.22 19.08 -8.53
CA LEU A 73 -15.48 18.95 -7.81
C LEU A 73 -15.22 19.01 -6.31
N GLN A 74 -15.59 20.13 -5.71
CA GLN A 74 -15.52 20.38 -4.28
C GLN A 74 -16.82 21.00 -3.80
N ALA A 75 -17.20 20.71 -2.55
CA ALA A 75 -18.45 21.19 -1.98
C ALA A 75 -18.19 21.98 -0.69
N PRO A 76 -19.06 22.95 -0.34
CA PRO A 76 -18.96 23.67 0.92
C PRO A 76 -18.99 22.73 2.13
N ILE A 77 -18.19 23.03 3.14
CA ILE A 77 -18.29 22.43 4.47
C ILE A 77 -19.36 23.21 5.27
N GLU A 78 -20.34 22.50 5.82
CA GLU A 78 -21.31 23.10 6.77
C GLU A 78 -20.55 23.60 8.01
N GLY A 79 -20.59 24.91 8.25
CA GLY A 79 -20.02 25.54 9.46
C GLY A 79 -18.53 25.91 9.40
N ALA A 80 -17.82 25.71 8.29
CA ALA A 80 -16.43 26.15 8.14
C ALA A 80 -16.31 27.33 7.15
N THR A 81 -15.87 28.49 7.66
CA THR A 81 -15.43 29.62 6.85
C THR A 81 -14.03 29.31 6.30
N ALA A 82 -13.74 29.66 5.06
CA ALA A 82 -12.40 29.43 4.49
C ALA A 82 -11.36 30.27 5.24
N THR A 83 -10.50 29.63 6.03
CA THR A 83 -9.21 30.23 6.38
C THR A 83 -8.29 30.06 5.17
N ALA A 84 -8.01 31.17 4.49
CA ALA A 84 -6.91 31.21 3.53
C ALA A 84 -5.62 30.79 4.26
N ASN A 85 -4.78 30.02 3.58
CA ASN A 85 -3.56 29.43 4.13
C ASN A 85 -2.77 30.42 5.01
N GLY A 86 -2.61 30.07 6.30
CA GLY A 86 -1.64 30.68 7.20
C GLY A 86 -2.04 32.03 7.79
N GLY A 87 -2.47 32.01 9.06
CA GLY A 87 -2.37 33.14 9.98
C GLY A 87 -3.36 34.30 9.77
N GLN A 88 -4.10 34.57 10.85
CA GLN A 88 -4.89 35.76 11.15
C GLN A 88 -6.36 35.78 10.68
N THR A 89 -7.17 36.12 11.68
CA THR A 89 -8.62 36.30 11.71
C THR A 89 -9.07 37.39 10.73
N ALA A 90 -9.85 37.02 9.71
CA ALA A 90 -10.65 37.99 8.96
C ALA A 90 -12.03 38.11 9.61
N ALA A 91 -12.22 39.18 10.38
CA ALA A 91 -13.49 39.55 11.01
C ALA A 91 -14.40 40.39 10.08
N ASN A 92 -14.42 40.10 8.77
CA ASN A 92 -15.30 40.76 7.80
C ASN A 92 -16.10 39.71 7.02
N GLY A 93 -17.42 39.87 7.00
CA GLY A 93 -18.43 38.89 6.61
C GLY A 93 -18.52 38.47 5.13
N ASP A 94 -17.42 38.45 4.39
CA ASP A 94 -17.31 37.99 2.99
C ASP A 94 -16.35 36.79 2.86
N SER A 95 -16.31 35.91 3.86
CA SER A 95 -15.50 34.68 3.76
C SER A 95 -16.20 33.66 2.87
N GLU A 96 -15.67 33.42 1.67
CA GLU A 96 -16.07 32.31 0.80
C GLU A 96 -16.11 30.98 1.61
N PRO A 97 -17.10 30.10 1.36
CA PRO A 97 -17.23 28.86 2.10
C PRO A 97 -16.01 27.96 1.86
N ALA A 98 -15.52 27.32 2.91
CA ALA A 98 -14.42 26.35 2.77
C ALA A 98 -14.88 25.18 1.89
N LEU A 99 -14.28 25.05 0.70
CA LEU A 99 -14.56 23.95 -0.22
C LEU A 99 -13.77 22.69 0.15
N CYS A 100 -14.43 21.53 0.08
CA CYS A 100 -13.84 20.26 0.45
C CYS A 100 -14.18 19.12 -0.51
N GLN A 101 -13.38 18.07 -0.42
CA GLN A 101 -13.68 16.75 -0.99
C GLN A 101 -15.05 16.25 -0.49
N LEU A 102 -15.85 15.70 -1.40
CA LEU A 102 -17.21 15.23 -1.11
C LEU A 102 -17.24 13.84 -0.47
N GLU A 103 -16.31 12.96 -0.84
CA GLU A 103 -16.34 11.54 -0.50
C GLU A 103 -14.91 11.01 -0.33
N PRO A 104 -14.68 9.98 0.49
CA PRO A 104 -13.34 9.43 0.71
C PRO A 104 -12.77 8.72 -0.52
N TYR A 105 -11.46 8.91 -0.75
CA TYR A 105 -10.68 8.22 -1.77
C TYR A 105 -9.70 7.24 -1.13
N LEU A 106 -9.58 6.07 -1.73
CA LEU A 106 -8.61 5.08 -1.30
C LEU A 106 -7.55 4.96 -2.35
N THR A 107 -6.34 5.32 -1.96
CA THR A 107 -5.24 5.53 -2.90
C THR A 107 -4.13 4.53 -2.67
N SER A 108 -3.60 4.01 -3.78
CA SER A 108 -2.41 3.18 -3.77
C SER A 108 -1.46 3.58 -4.88
N VAL A 109 -0.16 3.42 -4.64
CA VAL A 109 0.90 3.65 -5.64
C VAL A 109 1.76 2.40 -5.75
N ALA A 110 2.15 2.07 -6.97
CA ALA A 110 3.10 1.00 -7.27
C ALA A 110 3.87 1.33 -8.54
N LEU A 111 5.01 0.67 -8.72
CA LEU A 111 5.80 0.76 -9.95
C LEU A 111 5.37 -0.34 -10.92
N TYR A 112 5.34 0.02 -12.21
CA TYR A 112 5.01 -0.88 -13.31
C TYR A 112 6.09 -0.77 -14.37
N ASP A 113 6.56 -1.91 -14.87
CA ASP A 113 7.52 -1.99 -15.97
C ASP A 113 6.76 -2.37 -17.24
N ALA A 114 6.53 -1.38 -18.10
CA ALA A 114 5.81 -1.59 -19.36
C ALA A 114 6.65 -2.35 -20.39
N LYS A 115 7.98 -2.27 -20.30
CA LYS A 115 8.90 -2.96 -21.22
C LYS A 115 8.94 -4.46 -20.91
N ALA A 116 8.99 -4.84 -19.63
CA ALA A 116 8.90 -6.23 -19.19
C ALA A 116 7.44 -6.71 -19.02
N ASN A 117 6.46 -5.85 -19.31
CA ASN A 117 5.03 -6.14 -19.19
C ASN A 117 4.66 -6.76 -17.82
N ARG A 118 5.11 -6.14 -16.73
CA ARG A 118 4.85 -6.63 -15.37
C ARG A 118 4.65 -5.51 -14.36
N LYS A 119 3.92 -5.80 -13.28
CA LYS A 119 3.97 -4.99 -12.07
C LYS A 119 5.34 -5.19 -11.41
N LEU A 120 6.02 -4.10 -11.05
CA LEU A 120 7.39 -4.14 -10.56
C LEU A 120 7.45 -4.25 -9.03
N THR A 121 6.51 -3.64 -8.30
CA THR A 121 6.55 -3.57 -6.83
C THR A 121 5.21 -3.93 -6.18
N GLU A 122 5.26 -4.19 -4.88
CA GLU A 122 4.09 -4.17 -4.02
C GLU A 122 3.36 -2.80 -4.07
N SER A 123 2.07 -2.82 -3.70
CA SER A 123 1.27 -1.59 -3.61
C SER A 123 1.47 -0.92 -2.26
N PHE A 124 1.93 0.33 -2.27
CA PHE A 124 1.87 1.20 -1.11
C PHE A 124 0.49 1.84 -1.02
N TYR A 125 -0.23 1.60 0.07
CA TYR A 125 -1.51 2.24 0.35
C TYR A 125 -1.30 3.44 1.25
N PHE A 126 -1.88 4.57 0.88
CA PHE A 126 -1.74 5.82 1.62
C PHE A 126 -3.08 6.54 1.72
N ASP A 127 -3.21 7.42 2.72
CA ASP A 127 -4.46 8.09 3.03
C ASP A 127 -4.28 9.63 3.03
N LEU A 128 -4.94 10.26 2.06
CA LEU A 128 -4.98 11.72 1.90
C LEU A 128 -6.33 12.32 2.32
N ASN A 129 -7.26 11.52 2.85
CA ASN A 129 -8.57 11.99 3.26
C ASN A 129 -8.47 12.91 4.48
N LYS A 130 -9.16 14.04 4.41
CA LYS A 130 -9.39 14.92 5.57
C LYS A 130 -10.36 14.28 6.55
N GLU A 131 -10.30 14.69 7.80
CA GLU A 131 -11.09 14.14 8.90
C GLU A 131 -12.59 14.05 8.57
N HIS A 132 -13.18 15.12 8.00
CA HIS A 132 -14.60 15.21 7.70
C HIS A 132 -15.15 14.16 6.72
N VAL A 133 -14.30 13.54 5.89
CA VAL A 133 -14.69 12.43 4.98
C VAL A 133 -14.23 11.06 5.49
N ARG A 134 -13.31 10.99 6.46
CA ARG A 134 -12.89 9.72 7.06
C ARG A 134 -14.03 9.03 7.80
N ASP A 135 -14.90 9.80 8.45
CA ASP A 135 -16.06 9.29 9.19
C ASP A 135 -17.06 8.54 8.28
N MET A 136 -17.07 8.86 6.98
CA MET A 136 -17.89 8.16 6.00
C MET A 136 -17.44 6.70 5.79
N LEU A 137 -16.18 6.37 6.09
CA LEU A 137 -15.65 5.00 6.01
C LEU A 137 -15.95 4.16 7.27
N THR A 138 -16.31 4.80 8.39
CA THR A 138 -16.55 4.14 9.69
C THR A 138 -18.03 4.04 10.04
N ALA A 139 -18.89 4.93 9.54
CA ALA A 139 -20.31 4.96 9.89
C ALA A 139 -21.10 3.64 9.68
N SER A 140 -20.61 2.74 8.84
CA SER A 140 -21.27 1.46 8.54
C SER A 140 -20.81 0.30 9.45
N CYS A 141 -19.77 0.44 10.28
CA CYS A 141 -19.33 -0.67 11.14
C CYS A 141 -20.07 -0.77 12.49
N ASP A 142 -20.62 0.33 13.00
CA ASP A 142 -21.32 0.33 14.30
C ASP A 142 -22.80 -0.08 14.19
N SER A 143 -23.35 -0.12 12.98
CA SER A 143 -24.77 -0.43 12.71
C SER A 143 -25.01 -1.87 12.22
N ALA A 144 -23.95 -2.67 12.04
CA ALA A 144 -24.07 -4.07 11.65
C ALA A 144 -24.32 -4.99 12.85
N LYS A 145 -25.58 -5.09 13.30
CA LYS A 145 -26.04 -6.37 13.89
C LYS A 145 -25.95 -7.42 12.78
N PRO A 146 -25.32 -8.59 12.99
CA PRO A 146 -25.21 -9.61 11.95
C PRO A 146 -26.60 -10.18 11.69
N GLN A 147 -27.29 -9.68 10.67
CA GLN A 147 -28.54 -10.25 10.18
C GLN A 147 -28.19 -11.30 9.11
N CYS A 148 -27.58 -12.40 9.54
CA CYS A 148 -27.43 -13.62 8.76
C CYS A 148 -27.80 -14.80 9.64
N THR A 149 -29.09 -15.13 9.69
CA THR A 149 -29.51 -16.48 10.03
C THR A 149 -29.13 -17.38 8.87
N SER A 150 -28.09 -18.19 9.04
CA SER A 150 -27.68 -19.19 8.04
C SER A 150 -28.85 -20.14 7.70
N PRO A 151 -29.16 -20.37 6.42
CA PRO A 151 -30.01 -21.50 6.03
C PRO A 151 -29.31 -22.83 6.34
N LYS A 152 -30.05 -23.82 6.87
CA LYS A 152 -29.55 -25.18 7.12
C LYS A 152 -29.04 -25.82 5.80
N PRO A 153 -27.94 -26.59 5.83
CA PRO A 153 -27.37 -27.18 4.64
C PRO A 153 -28.20 -28.39 4.19
N THR A 154 -28.69 -28.36 2.95
CA THR A 154 -29.09 -29.56 2.20
C THR A 154 -28.04 -29.83 1.12
N THR A 155 -27.64 -31.09 1.05
CA THR A 155 -26.66 -31.63 0.10
C THR A 155 -27.24 -31.64 -1.31
N LYS A 156 -26.57 -30.95 -2.26
CA LYS A 156 -26.24 -31.41 -3.64
C LYS A 156 -25.78 -30.24 -4.55
N ALA A 157 -24.55 -30.38 -5.02
CA ALA A 157 -23.94 -30.02 -6.32
C ALA A 157 -24.19 -28.68 -7.05
N HIS A 158 -23.04 -28.15 -7.51
CA HIS A 158 -22.74 -27.33 -8.70
C HIS A 158 -23.09 -25.84 -8.72
N GLY A 159 -22.04 -25.03 -8.86
CA GLY A 159 -22.13 -23.62 -9.24
C GLY A 159 -20.79 -22.90 -9.03
N GLN A 160 -20.17 -22.47 -10.11
CA GLN A 160 -19.03 -21.55 -10.15
C GLN A 160 -19.24 -20.33 -9.24
N GLN A 161 -18.29 -20.05 -8.34
CA GLN A 161 -18.16 -18.76 -7.66
C GLN A 161 -16.68 -18.45 -7.44
N ASN A 162 -16.13 -17.50 -8.22
CA ASN A 162 -14.93 -16.76 -7.85
C ASN A 162 -15.38 -15.40 -7.28
N GLY A 163 -15.86 -15.41 -6.04
CA GLY A 163 -16.09 -14.22 -5.24
C GLY A 163 -14.92 -14.03 -4.29
N ASN A 164 -14.10 -13.00 -4.51
CA ASN A 164 -13.07 -12.63 -3.54
C ASN A 164 -13.72 -11.81 -2.42
N GLY A 165 -14.01 -12.49 -1.31
CA GLY A 165 -14.64 -11.93 -0.13
C GLY A 165 -13.80 -10.83 0.51
N THR A 166 -14.47 -9.71 0.76
CA THR A 166 -14.05 -8.60 1.62
C THR A 166 -13.69 -9.08 3.03
N LEU A 167 -12.54 -8.64 3.53
CA LEU A 167 -12.10 -8.77 4.91
C LEU A 167 -13.19 -8.25 5.87
N ALA A 168 -13.87 -9.17 6.55
CA ALA A 168 -14.69 -8.86 7.71
C ALA A 168 -13.74 -8.43 8.84
N ARG A 169 -13.88 -7.20 9.33
CA ARG A 169 -13.20 -6.72 10.53
C ARG A 169 -13.83 -7.44 11.73
N HIS A 170 -13.25 -8.56 12.15
CA HIS A 170 -13.64 -9.18 13.41
C HIS A 170 -13.29 -8.24 14.57
N GLY A 171 -14.31 -7.89 15.33
CA GLY A 171 -14.18 -7.17 16.58
C GLY A 171 -13.51 -8.06 17.64
N LYS A 172 -12.63 -7.44 18.41
CA LYS A 172 -12.12 -7.90 19.72
C LYS A 172 -11.67 -9.37 19.76
N THR A 173 -10.62 -9.71 19.03
CA THR A 173 -9.70 -10.78 19.42
C THR A 173 -8.54 -10.15 20.17
N ARG A 174 -8.41 -10.48 21.47
CA ARG A 174 -7.14 -10.31 22.20
C ARG A 174 -6.12 -11.20 21.50
N CYS A 175 -5.28 -10.60 20.67
CA CYS A 175 -4.06 -11.23 20.18
C CYS A 175 -2.97 -10.96 21.22
N ASP A 176 -2.64 -11.99 22.00
CA ASP A 176 -1.44 -11.99 22.82
C ASP A 176 -0.21 -11.95 21.91
N GLY A 177 0.42 -10.78 21.86
CA GLY A 177 1.86 -10.56 21.79
C GLY A 177 2.68 -11.38 20.79
N ALA A 178 2.61 -11.03 19.51
CA ALA A 178 3.87 -10.78 18.80
C ALA A 178 4.25 -9.34 19.16
N GLU A 179 5.39 -9.11 19.81
CA GLU A 179 5.86 -7.78 20.19
C GLU A 179 6.12 -6.91 18.95
N LEU A 180 5.04 -6.38 18.37
CA LEU A 180 5.05 -5.03 17.83
C LEU A 180 5.62 -4.15 18.95
N CYS A 181 6.58 -3.29 18.65
CA CYS A 181 7.04 -2.29 19.61
C CYS A 181 5.78 -1.66 20.26
N PRO A 182 5.63 -1.71 21.59
CA PRO A 182 4.43 -1.23 22.30
C PRO A 182 4.03 0.23 22.02
N GLU A 183 4.80 0.94 21.21
CA GLU A 183 4.71 2.37 20.93
C GLU A 183 4.11 2.73 19.57
N LEU A 184 3.86 1.77 18.67
CA LEU A 184 3.33 2.07 17.33
C LEU A 184 1.79 2.06 17.33
N SER A 185 1.19 3.23 17.57
CA SER A 185 -0.27 3.35 17.55
C SER A 185 -0.85 3.14 16.14
N ARG A 186 -2.08 2.62 16.07
CA ARG A 186 -2.80 2.43 14.80
C ARG A 186 -3.02 3.76 14.09
N GLU A 187 -3.22 4.82 14.85
CA GLU A 187 -3.41 6.19 14.39
C GLU A 187 -2.14 6.73 13.74
N TRP A 188 -0.96 6.37 14.25
CA TRP A 188 0.32 6.74 13.66
C TRP A 188 0.59 5.97 12.37
N LEU A 189 0.34 4.66 12.35
CA LEU A 189 0.46 3.83 11.14
C LEU A 189 -0.49 4.32 10.02
N ALA A 190 -1.70 4.77 10.38
CA ALA A 190 -2.68 5.32 9.43
C ALA A 190 -2.22 6.64 8.78
N LYS A 191 -1.16 7.29 9.28
CA LYS A 191 -0.55 8.49 8.70
C LYS A 191 0.59 8.18 7.72
N ALA A 192 0.77 6.91 7.34
CA ALA A 192 1.72 6.51 6.30
C ALA A 192 1.46 7.26 4.99
N ARG A 193 2.41 8.11 4.59
CA ARG A 193 2.38 8.86 3.32
C ARG A 193 3.67 8.73 2.51
N ASN A 194 4.68 8.09 3.10
CA ASN A 194 6.00 7.94 2.52
C ASN A 194 6.27 6.47 2.24
N ALA A 195 6.83 6.18 1.09
CA ALA A 195 7.29 4.84 0.73
C ALA A 195 8.66 4.87 0.07
N ILE A 196 9.46 3.84 0.35
CA ILE A 196 10.73 3.59 -0.31
C ILE A 196 10.49 2.49 -1.34
N PHE A 197 10.90 2.74 -2.57
CA PHE A 197 10.93 1.77 -3.64
C PHE A 197 12.37 1.54 -4.08
N SER A 198 12.68 0.28 -4.41
CA SER A 198 13.95 -0.11 -5.02
C SER A 198 13.70 -0.49 -6.47
N VAL A 199 14.60 -0.06 -7.36
CA VAL A 199 14.55 -0.40 -8.79
C VAL A 199 15.92 -0.96 -9.18
N THR A 200 15.97 -2.29 -9.34
CA THR A 200 17.20 -3.00 -9.70
C THR A 200 17.72 -2.59 -11.08
N THR A 201 16.82 -2.39 -12.06
CA THR A 201 17.20 -2.02 -13.44
C THR A 201 16.43 -0.76 -13.90
N PRO A 202 16.97 0.44 -13.67
CA PRO A 202 16.35 1.68 -14.12
C PRO A 202 16.24 1.77 -15.65
N HIS A 203 15.08 2.18 -16.18
CA HIS A 203 14.88 2.55 -17.59
C HIS A 203 13.62 3.41 -17.76
N SER A 204 13.49 4.05 -18.92
CA SER A 204 12.44 5.03 -19.22
C SER A 204 11.00 4.48 -19.27
N ASP A 205 10.81 3.17 -19.25
CA ASP A 205 9.49 2.52 -19.36
C ASP A 205 8.99 1.95 -18.02
N ILE A 206 9.63 2.39 -16.93
CA ILE A 206 9.10 2.21 -15.58
C ILE A 206 8.20 3.40 -15.28
N PHE A 207 6.98 3.10 -14.85
CA PHE A 207 5.94 4.08 -14.53
C PHE A 207 5.59 4.02 -13.06
N VAL A 208 5.44 5.20 -12.46
CA VAL A 208 4.74 5.34 -11.18
C VAL A 208 3.26 5.39 -11.50
N VAL A 209 2.49 4.45 -10.97
CA VAL A 209 1.04 4.40 -11.18
C VAL A 209 0.32 4.56 -9.86
N VAL A 210 -0.63 5.48 -9.83
CA VAL A 210 -1.54 5.69 -8.72
C VAL A 210 -2.91 5.16 -9.11
N LYS A 211 -3.46 4.25 -8.30
CA LYS A 211 -4.85 3.79 -8.40
C LYS A 211 -5.68 4.46 -7.31
N ILE A 212 -6.86 4.96 -7.71
CA ILE A 212 -7.79 5.70 -6.88
C ILE A 212 -9.13 4.97 -6.91
N ASP A 213 -9.53 4.45 -5.75
CA ASP A 213 -10.85 3.88 -5.53
C ASP A 213 -11.71 4.88 -4.74
N LYS A 214 -13.02 4.75 -4.85
CA LYS A 214 -13.99 5.48 -4.01
C LYS A 214 -15.02 4.51 -3.42
N ILE A 215 -15.92 5.00 -2.57
CA ILE A 215 -17.04 4.21 -2.07
C ILE A 215 -17.97 3.77 -3.22
N LEU A 216 -18.52 2.56 -3.14
CA LEU A 216 -19.39 2.02 -4.17
C LEU A 216 -20.67 2.88 -4.34
N GLN A 217 -20.88 3.41 -5.56
CA GLN A 217 -22.06 4.22 -5.93
C GLN A 217 -22.73 3.71 -7.22
N GLY A 218 -22.59 2.41 -7.52
CA GLY A 218 -23.10 1.79 -8.73
C GLY A 218 -22.11 1.84 -9.89
N ALA A 219 -22.60 2.09 -11.10
CA ALA A 219 -21.77 2.09 -12.31
C ALA A 219 -20.82 3.31 -12.34
N ILE A 220 -19.64 3.12 -12.96
CA ILE A 220 -18.60 4.17 -13.02
C ILE A 220 -19.02 5.40 -13.83
N ASN A 221 -19.75 5.23 -14.95
CA ASN A 221 -20.12 6.35 -15.82
C ASN A 221 -20.98 7.39 -15.06
N PRO A 222 -22.13 7.01 -14.45
CA PRO A 222 -22.93 7.97 -13.69
C PRO A 222 -22.21 8.51 -12.45
N ALA A 223 -21.36 7.68 -11.81
CA ALA A 223 -20.63 8.08 -10.60
C ALA A 223 -19.51 9.10 -10.86
N ALA A 224 -18.96 9.13 -12.08
CA ALA A 224 -17.91 10.06 -12.50
C ALA A 224 -18.47 11.34 -13.16
N GLU A 225 -19.71 11.32 -13.64
CA GLU A 225 -20.35 12.46 -14.32
C GLU A 225 -20.26 13.79 -13.53
N PRO A 226 -20.49 13.82 -12.19
CA PRO A 226 -20.34 15.07 -11.43
C PRO A 226 -18.90 15.61 -11.45
N TYR A 227 -17.90 14.73 -11.51
CA TYR A 227 -16.49 15.11 -11.54
C TYR A 227 -16.09 15.71 -12.88
N LEU A 228 -16.68 15.21 -13.97
CA LEU A 228 -16.47 15.74 -15.32
C LEU A 228 -17.08 17.13 -15.48
N LYS A 229 -18.31 17.31 -14.98
CA LYS A 229 -18.98 18.61 -15.00
C LYS A 229 -18.33 19.62 -14.06
N ALA A 230 -17.82 19.15 -12.91
CA ALA A 230 -17.21 19.96 -11.86
C ALA A 230 -18.06 21.20 -11.50
N THR A 231 -19.37 21.01 -11.35
CA THR A 231 -20.32 22.10 -11.09
C THR A 231 -19.97 22.82 -9.80
N LYS A 232 -20.21 24.15 -9.78
CA LYS A 232 -20.07 25.01 -8.60
C LYS A 232 -21.43 25.39 -8.00
N ASP A 233 -22.53 24.87 -8.56
CA ASP A 233 -23.88 25.13 -8.05
C ASP A 233 -24.06 24.50 -6.66
N VAL A 234 -24.22 25.36 -5.64
CA VAL A 234 -24.34 24.95 -4.24
C VAL A 234 -25.53 24.01 -4.02
N LYS A 235 -26.69 24.23 -4.66
CA LYS A 235 -27.88 23.38 -4.47
C LYS A 235 -27.62 21.97 -4.99
N ILE A 236 -26.97 21.86 -6.15
CA ILE A 236 -26.60 20.57 -6.74
C ILE A 236 -25.54 19.87 -5.87
N LEU A 237 -24.53 20.59 -5.40
CA LEU A 237 -23.47 20.07 -4.55
C LEU A 237 -24.01 19.56 -3.21
N THR A 238 -24.90 20.30 -2.55
CA THR A 238 -25.55 19.87 -1.30
C THR A 238 -26.40 18.62 -1.52
N LYS A 239 -27.13 18.53 -2.63
CA LYS A 239 -27.89 17.31 -2.98
C LYS A 239 -26.95 16.12 -3.18
N LEU A 240 -25.84 16.32 -3.89
CA LEU A 240 -24.83 15.29 -4.13
C LEU A 240 -24.17 14.82 -2.82
N GLN A 241 -23.78 15.74 -1.93
CA GLN A 241 -23.24 15.40 -0.61
C GLN A 241 -24.22 14.54 0.19
N LYS A 242 -25.52 14.85 0.19
CA LYS A 242 -26.55 14.02 0.85
C LYS A 242 -26.60 12.62 0.24
N THR A 243 -26.57 12.50 -1.09
CA THR A 243 -26.55 11.21 -1.78
C THR A 243 -25.29 10.40 -1.45
N VAL A 244 -24.11 11.01 -1.47
CA VAL A 244 -22.84 10.39 -1.09
C VAL A 244 -22.91 9.84 0.34
N ARG A 245 -23.39 10.63 1.30
CA ARG A 245 -23.55 10.20 2.69
C ARG A 245 -24.52 9.02 2.83
N GLN A 246 -25.59 8.98 2.04
CA GLN A 246 -26.50 7.84 2.02
C GLN A 246 -25.82 6.56 1.50
N TYR A 247 -25.00 6.65 0.46
CA TYR A 247 -24.21 5.51 -0.03
C TYR A 247 -23.18 5.07 1.01
N ALA A 248 -22.47 6.00 1.64
CA ALA A 248 -21.51 5.70 2.69
C ALA A 248 -22.15 4.93 3.86
N ALA A 249 -23.35 5.33 4.29
CA ALA A 249 -24.09 4.64 5.35
C ALA A 249 -24.51 3.21 4.96
N LYS A 250 -24.94 3.00 3.70
CA LYS A 250 -25.45 1.69 3.23
C LYS A 250 -24.35 0.71 2.83
N CYS A 251 -23.33 1.20 2.12
CA CYS A 251 -22.30 0.38 1.48
C CYS A 251 -20.90 1.00 1.54
N GLY A 252 -20.60 1.87 2.52
CA GLY A 252 -19.31 2.56 2.64
C GLY A 252 -18.10 1.64 2.82
N HIS A 253 -18.31 0.38 3.23
CA HIS A 253 -17.26 -0.64 3.27
C HIS A 253 -16.89 -1.20 1.89
N TYR A 254 -17.79 -1.06 0.91
CA TYR A 254 -17.56 -1.50 -0.46
C TYR A 254 -16.93 -0.39 -1.28
N ARG A 255 -15.99 -0.79 -2.14
CA ARG A 255 -15.17 0.12 -2.93
C ARG A 255 -15.41 -0.15 -4.40
N MET A 256 -15.24 0.87 -5.21
CA MET A 256 -15.23 0.76 -6.65
C MET A 256 -13.99 1.44 -7.23
N PRO A 257 -13.34 0.83 -8.24
CA PRO A 257 -12.34 1.48 -9.06
C PRO A 257 -12.89 2.78 -9.66
N PHE A 258 -12.18 3.89 -9.45
CA PHE A 258 -12.67 5.22 -9.85
C PHE A 258 -11.78 5.91 -10.88
N ALA A 259 -10.49 5.97 -10.59
CA ALA A 259 -9.54 6.69 -11.42
C ALA A 259 -8.13 6.14 -11.25
N TRP A 260 -7.25 6.51 -12.17
CA TRP A 260 -5.83 6.20 -12.09
C TRP A 260 -5.00 7.31 -12.72
N ALA A 261 -3.75 7.42 -12.33
CA ALA A 261 -2.80 8.38 -12.89
C ALA A 261 -1.46 7.69 -13.07
N ALA A 262 -0.70 8.10 -14.08
CA ALA A 262 0.62 7.55 -14.33
C ALA A 262 1.57 8.59 -14.91
N ARG A 263 2.86 8.46 -14.57
CA ARG A 263 3.97 9.15 -15.22
C ARG A 263 5.22 8.26 -15.27
N PRO A 264 6.11 8.45 -16.26
CA PRO A 264 7.42 7.81 -16.24
C PRO A 264 8.16 8.15 -14.95
N LEU A 265 8.84 7.16 -14.37
CA LEU A 265 9.71 7.33 -13.21
C LEU A 265 11.09 7.86 -13.64
N PHE A 266 11.56 7.44 -14.82
CA PHE A 266 12.83 7.86 -15.39
C PHE A 266 12.63 8.62 -16.70
N ARG A 267 13.49 9.60 -16.95
CA ARG A 267 13.47 10.40 -18.18
C ARG A 267 13.82 9.55 -19.39
N LEU A 268 13.21 9.87 -20.53
CA LEU A 268 13.32 9.07 -21.77
C LEU A 268 14.75 8.90 -22.27
N TYR A 269 15.53 9.98 -22.30
CA TYR A 269 16.85 9.97 -22.94
C TYR A 269 18.01 9.86 -21.96
N SER A 270 17.90 10.46 -20.77
CA SER A 270 18.99 10.45 -19.80
C SER A 270 18.92 9.29 -18.81
N HIS A 271 17.76 8.61 -18.72
CA HIS A 271 17.47 7.59 -17.71
C HIS A 271 17.61 8.07 -16.25
N ASP A 272 17.78 9.37 -16.03
CA ASP A 272 17.76 9.96 -14.70
C ASP A 272 16.37 9.89 -14.09
N LEU A 273 16.33 9.86 -12.77
CA LEU A 273 15.09 9.94 -12.00
C LEU A 273 14.35 11.26 -12.28
N ASP A 274 13.06 11.15 -12.62
CA ASP A 274 12.21 12.31 -12.81
C ASP A 274 11.57 12.77 -11.49
N THR A 275 12.10 13.88 -10.97
CA THR A 275 11.69 14.52 -9.71
C THR A 275 10.46 15.42 -9.84
N SER A 276 9.84 15.50 -11.02
CA SER A 276 8.59 16.24 -11.23
C SER A 276 7.48 15.72 -10.29
N PHE A 277 6.82 16.60 -9.54
CA PHE A 277 5.85 16.15 -8.53
C PHE A 277 4.41 16.04 -9.05
N ASP A 278 4.08 16.74 -10.14
CA ASP A 278 2.73 16.77 -10.70
C ASP A 278 2.50 15.60 -11.68
N PHE A 279 1.34 14.97 -11.57
CA PHE A 279 0.87 14.03 -12.58
C PHE A 279 0.17 14.78 -13.73
N PRO A 280 0.38 14.37 -14.99
CA PRO A 280 -0.15 15.10 -16.14
C PRO A 280 -1.67 15.05 -16.25
N ALA A 281 -2.28 13.95 -15.82
CA ALA A 281 -3.73 13.79 -15.79
C ALA A 281 -4.15 12.69 -14.82
N ILE A 282 -5.41 12.78 -14.38
CA ILE A 282 -6.11 11.73 -13.64
C ILE A 282 -7.14 11.14 -14.61
N TYR A 283 -6.92 9.91 -15.05
CA TYR A 283 -7.80 9.22 -15.98
C TYR A 283 -8.91 8.51 -15.23
N ARG A 284 -10.13 8.63 -15.74
CA ARG A 284 -11.26 7.84 -15.27
C ARG A 284 -10.99 6.36 -15.52
N GLN A 285 -11.43 5.54 -14.58
CA GLN A 285 -11.45 4.10 -14.75
C GLN A 285 -12.45 3.68 -15.85
N GLU A 286 -12.01 2.81 -16.76
CA GLU A 286 -12.85 2.16 -17.78
C GLU A 286 -13.05 0.67 -17.42
N GLY A 287 -14.27 0.15 -17.51
CA GLY A 287 -14.59 -1.25 -17.18
C GLY A 287 -14.66 -1.56 -15.67
N ALA A 288 -15.04 -2.79 -15.34
CA ALA A 288 -15.35 -3.20 -13.95
C ALA A 288 -14.11 -3.28 -13.02
N ARG A 289 -12.91 -3.47 -13.58
CA ARG A 289 -11.62 -3.46 -12.87
C ARG A 289 -10.47 -3.42 -13.87
N LEU A 290 -9.59 -2.41 -13.82
CA LEU A 290 -8.39 -2.38 -14.65
C LEU A 290 -7.42 -3.44 -14.12
N LYS A 291 -7.35 -4.58 -14.81
CA LYS A 291 -6.35 -5.60 -14.49
C LYS A 291 -4.96 -5.02 -14.78
N ASP A 292 -3.95 -5.53 -14.09
CA ASP A 292 -2.57 -5.07 -14.31
C ASP A 292 -2.15 -5.28 -15.78
N GLU A 293 -2.60 -6.34 -16.44
CA GLU A 293 -2.38 -6.58 -17.88
C GLU A 293 -2.96 -5.48 -18.78
N GLU A 294 -4.17 -4.99 -18.50
CA GLU A 294 -4.81 -3.94 -19.28
C GLU A 294 -4.14 -2.59 -19.05
N LEU A 295 -3.76 -2.32 -17.79
CA LEU A 295 -2.97 -1.14 -17.43
C LEU A 295 -1.62 -1.15 -18.15
N LEU A 296 -0.91 -2.27 -18.17
CA LEU A 296 0.39 -2.40 -18.84
C LEU A 296 0.28 -2.16 -20.35
N LYS A 297 -0.79 -2.65 -21.00
CA LYS A 297 -1.08 -2.34 -22.41
C LYS A 297 -1.27 -0.84 -22.66
N LEU A 298 -1.93 -0.13 -21.74
CA LEU A 298 -2.04 1.33 -21.82
C LEU A 298 -0.68 2.01 -21.62
N LEU A 299 0.10 1.60 -20.62
CA LEU A 299 1.41 2.19 -20.33
C LEU A 299 2.42 1.98 -21.47
N ALA A 300 2.38 0.84 -22.16
CA ALA A 300 3.20 0.60 -23.35
C ALA A 300 2.94 1.62 -24.47
N GLU A 301 1.74 2.19 -24.50
CA GLU A 301 1.30 3.20 -25.47
C GLU A 301 1.39 4.64 -24.91
N TYR A 302 1.98 4.84 -23.72
CA TYR A 302 1.98 6.13 -22.99
C TYR A 302 2.47 7.32 -23.82
N ARG A 303 3.48 7.10 -24.66
CA ARG A 303 4.06 8.14 -25.52
C ARG A 303 3.30 8.39 -26.81
N LYS A 304 2.20 7.68 -27.06
CA LYS A 304 1.35 7.87 -28.25
C LYS A 304 0.14 8.75 -27.88
N PRO A 305 0.19 10.06 -28.17
CA PRO A 305 -0.85 11.00 -27.75
C PRO A 305 -2.23 10.61 -28.28
N ASP A 306 -2.31 10.00 -29.47
CA ASP A 306 -3.57 9.54 -30.09
C ASP A 306 -4.31 8.45 -29.29
N LYS A 307 -3.59 7.71 -28.45
CA LYS A 307 -4.17 6.69 -27.57
C LYS A 307 -4.64 7.31 -26.26
N PHE A 308 -3.80 8.16 -25.66
CA PHE A 308 -4.08 8.78 -24.36
C PHE A 308 -5.13 9.90 -24.44
N SER A 309 -5.25 10.58 -25.58
CA SER A 309 -6.29 11.60 -25.80
C SER A 309 -7.71 11.04 -25.81
N LYS A 310 -7.88 9.72 -26.01
CA LYS A 310 -9.17 9.02 -25.96
C LYS A 310 -9.61 8.68 -24.54
N LEU A 311 -8.71 8.77 -23.56
CA LEU A 311 -9.03 8.48 -22.18
C LEU A 311 -9.79 9.65 -21.57
N THR A 312 -10.83 9.35 -20.82
CA THR A 312 -11.61 10.37 -20.11
C THR A 312 -10.78 10.92 -18.96
N VAL A 313 -10.47 12.23 -18.98
CA VAL A 313 -9.72 12.90 -17.91
C VAL A 313 -10.67 13.49 -16.88
N LEU A 314 -10.46 13.15 -15.61
CA LEU A 314 -11.14 13.77 -14.48
C LEU A 314 -10.39 15.03 -14.06
N PRO A 315 -11.04 16.21 -14.07
CA PRO A 315 -10.39 17.45 -13.69
C PRO A 315 -9.93 17.44 -12.22
N GLY A 316 -8.63 17.61 -11.99
CA GLY A 316 -8.02 17.59 -10.67
C GLY A 316 -6.50 17.74 -10.71
N SER A 317 -5.86 17.59 -9.55
CA SER A 317 -4.41 17.60 -9.37
C SER A 317 -4.00 16.48 -8.42
N LEU A 318 -2.92 15.77 -8.77
CA LEU A 318 -2.26 14.77 -7.93
C LEU A 318 -0.79 15.12 -7.83
N LYS A 319 -0.31 15.23 -6.59
CA LYS A 319 1.07 15.61 -6.26
C LYS A 319 1.75 14.51 -5.46
N ILE A 320 2.86 14.00 -5.98
CA ILE A 320 3.72 13.04 -5.31
C ILE A 320 5.17 13.45 -5.55
N TYR A 321 5.90 13.74 -4.47
CA TYR A 321 7.31 14.08 -4.54
C TYR A 321 8.13 12.81 -4.65
N ILE A 322 9.11 12.82 -5.56
CA ILE A 322 10.01 11.69 -5.80
C ILE A 322 11.44 12.20 -5.74
N GLU A 323 12.27 11.54 -4.92
CA GLU A 323 13.70 11.83 -4.80
C GLU A 323 14.52 10.55 -4.71
N ALA A 324 15.79 10.63 -5.14
CA ALA A 324 16.74 9.55 -4.94
C ALA A 324 17.08 9.44 -3.45
N LEU A 325 17.13 8.22 -2.94
CA LEU A 325 17.38 7.94 -1.53
C LEU A 325 18.81 7.42 -1.33
N ASN A 326 19.62 8.20 -0.63
CA ASN A 326 20.99 7.81 -0.25
C ASN A 326 21.06 7.21 1.16
N GLU A 327 20.27 7.75 2.09
CA GLU A 327 20.21 7.33 3.48
C GLU A 327 18.77 7.04 3.90
N LEU A 328 18.57 6.06 4.78
CA LEU A 328 17.24 5.73 5.28
C LEU A 328 16.66 6.89 6.13
N PRO A 329 15.43 7.35 5.84
CA PRO A 329 14.72 8.27 6.73
C PRO A 329 14.48 7.64 8.11
N PRO A 330 14.25 8.45 9.16
CA PRO A 330 13.85 7.91 10.46
C PRO A 330 12.49 7.20 10.36
N ASN A 331 12.25 6.28 11.29
CA ASN A 331 10.97 5.58 11.44
C ASN A 331 10.52 4.80 10.18
N CYS A 332 11.47 4.17 9.49
CA CYS A 332 11.17 3.25 8.39
C CYS A 332 10.72 1.88 8.93
N LEU A 333 9.70 1.31 8.28
CA LEU A 333 9.20 -0.02 8.52
C LEU A 333 9.22 -0.83 7.22
N THR A 334 9.36 -2.15 7.33
CA THR A 334 9.06 -3.07 6.22
C THR A 334 7.54 -3.16 5.98
N THR A 335 7.11 -3.82 4.91
CA THR A 335 5.68 -4.14 4.69
C THR A 335 5.07 -5.06 5.74
N THR A 336 5.91 -5.81 6.49
CA THR A 336 5.51 -6.58 7.68
C THR A 336 5.44 -5.73 8.96
N LEU A 337 5.61 -4.41 8.85
CA LEU A 337 5.67 -3.46 9.97
C LEU A 337 6.85 -3.68 10.93
N ALA A 338 7.91 -4.35 10.47
CA ALA A 338 9.13 -4.51 11.24
C ALA A 338 10.01 -3.24 11.12
N PRO A 339 10.55 -2.71 12.24
CA PRO A 339 11.35 -1.50 12.22
C PRO A 339 12.72 -1.71 11.57
N LEU A 340 13.07 -0.81 10.64
CA LEU A 340 14.41 -0.72 10.07
C LEU A 340 15.31 0.11 10.99
N LYS A 341 16.54 -0.34 11.19
CA LYS A 341 17.52 0.36 12.01
C LYS A 341 18.21 1.48 11.20
N PRO A 342 18.47 2.65 11.79
CA PRO A 342 18.09 3.06 13.14
C PRO A 342 16.60 3.42 13.25
N PHE A 343 15.94 2.98 14.34
CA PHE A 343 14.54 3.29 14.61
C PHE A 343 14.41 4.08 15.92
N PRO A 344 14.14 5.40 15.88
CA PRO A 344 13.93 6.20 17.08
C PRO A 344 12.72 5.72 17.90
N SER A 345 12.91 5.61 19.22
CA SER A 345 11.87 5.35 20.23
C SER A 345 11.91 6.49 21.25
N PRO A 346 10.87 7.34 21.34
CA PRO A 346 9.62 7.29 20.56
C PRO A 346 9.80 7.73 19.09
N PRO A 347 8.83 7.44 18.19
CA PRO A 347 8.87 7.91 16.82
C PRO A 347 8.96 9.44 16.70
N THR A 348 9.83 9.90 15.81
CA THR A 348 10.09 11.34 15.59
C THR A 348 9.31 11.93 14.42
N ALA A 349 8.94 11.09 13.46
CA ALA A 349 8.16 11.48 12.29
C ALA A 349 6.64 11.41 12.56
N PRO A 350 5.81 12.24 11.90
CA PRO A 350 4.35 12.24 12.08
C PRO A 350 3.65 10.97 11.60
N GLY A 351 4.32 10.16 10.77
CA GLY A 351 3.88 8.84 10.31
C GLY A 351 5.08 8.02 9.81
N PRO A 352 4.91 6.70 9.59
CA PRO A 352 6.00 5.84 9.13
C PRO A 352 6.35 6.09 7.67
N THR A 353 7.56 5.66 7.31
CA THR A 353 7.94 5.39 5.92
C THR A 353 7.95 3.88 5.69
N LEU A 354 7.25 3.38 4.68
CA LEU A 354 7.22 1.94 4.40
C LEU A 354 8.18 1.57 3.26
N GLU A 355 9.04 0.59 3.49
CA GLU A 355 9.85 -0.02 2.43
C GLU A 355 9.01 -1.07 1.70
N MET A 356 8.80 -0.83 0.41
CA MET A 356 8.02 -1.69 -0.48
C MET A 356 8.91 -2.66 -1.24
N SER A 357 8.48 -3.90 -1.35
CA SER A 357 9.27 -4.93 -2.04
C SER A 357 9.21 -4.75 -3.56
N GLU A 358 10.36 -4.84 -4.21
CA GLU A 358 10.46 -5.11 -5.65
C GLU A 358 10.17 -6.60 -5.89
N PHE A 359 9.32 -6.92 -6.85
CA PHE A 359 9.08 -8.30 -7.25
C PHE A 359 10.25 -8.83 -8.07
N LEU A 360 10.68 -10.05 -7.73
CA LEU A 360 11.79 -10.72 -8.38
C LEU A 360 11.62 -10.73 -9.90
N SER A 361 12.69 -10.31 -10.59
CA SER A 361 12.79 -10.45 -12.03
C SER A 361 12.98 -11.92 -12.39
N SER A 362 12.39 -12.35 -13.50
CA SER A 362 12.62 -13.70 -14.06
C SER A 362 14.00 -13.83 -14.73
N SER A 363 14.80 -12.75 -14.78
CA SER A 363 16.17 -12.77 -15.32
C SER A 363 17.11 -13.52 -14.37
N GLU A 364 17.83 -14.50 -14.90
CA GLU A 364 18.83 -15.27 -14.14
C GLU A 364 19.93 -14.39 -13.52
N GLN A 365 20.21 -13.24 -14.13
CA GLN A 365 21.21 -12.28 -13.66
C GLN A 365 20.82 -11.57 -12.35
N HIS A 366 19.53 -11.60 -11.98
CA HIS A 366 19.02 -10.99 -10.76
C HIS A 366 18.66 -12.02 -9.68
N LEU A 367 18.96 -13.30 -9.93
CA LEU A 367 18.83 -14.35 -8.91
C LEU A 367 19.99 -14.24 -7.93
N HIS A 368 19.68 -13.81 -6.72
CA HIS A 368 20.61 -13.77 -5.60
C HIS A 368 20.22 -14.81 -4.55
N PRO A 369 21.17 -15.26 -3.71
CA PRO A 369 20.84 -16.17 -2.63
C PRO A 369 19.80 -15.55 -1.72
N TYR A 370 18.75 -16.31 -1.38
CA TYR A 370 17.79 -15.91 -0.36
C TYR A 370 18.51 -15.81 0.99
N ALA A 371 18.94 -14.61 1.35
CA ALA A 371 19.62 -14.32 2.61
C ALA A 371 18.64 -14.15 3.79
N THR A 372 17.37 -13.92 3.48
CA THR A 372 16.29 -13.69 4.45
C THR A 372 15.05 -14.46 4.06
N PHE A 373 14.42 -15.12 5.03
CA PHE A 373 13.12 -15.76 4.85
C PHE A 373 12.03 -14.83 5.36
N VAL A 374 11.13 -14.40 4.47
CA VAL A 374 9.96 -13.59 4.81
C VAL A 374 8.70 -14.43 4.62
N HIS A 375 7.95 -14.64 5.71
CA HIS A 375 6.72 -15.43 5.69
C HIS A 375 5.54 -14.54 5.28
N HIS A 376 5.04 -14.69 4.04
CA HIS A 376 3.95 -13.87 3.49
C HIS A 376 2.54 -14.42 3.80
N MET A 377 2.43 -15.46 4.65
CA MET A 377 1.12 -15.99 5.05
C MET A 377 0.56 -15.17 6.20
N TYR A 378 -0.47 -14.39 5.92
CA TYR A 378 -1.28 -13.70 6.92
C TYR A 378 -2.60 -14.45 7.07
N VAL A 379 -2.82 -15.00 8.27
CA VAL A 379 -4.15 -15.45 8.70
C VAL A 379 -4.69 -14.30 9.56
N TYR A 380 -5.64 -13.55 9.02
CA TYR A 380 -6.33 -12.48 9.73
C TYR A 380 -7.51 -13.03 10.54
#